data_AF-A0A1Q9B1B4-F1
#
_entry.id   AF-A0A1Q9B1B4-F1
#
_cell.length_a   1.000
_cell.length_b   1.000
_cell.length_c   1.000
_cell.angle_alpha   90.00
_cell.angle_beta   90.00
_cell.angle_gamma   90.00
#
_symmetry.space_group_name_H-M   'P 1'
#
loop_
_entity.id
_entity.type
_entity.pdbx_description
1 polymer ?
#
loop_
_entity_poly.entity_id
_entity_poly.type
_entity_poly.pdbx_seq_one_letter_code
_entity_poly.pdbx_strand_id
1 'polypeptide(L)'
;MKLPDPTSGLVIRFDYTWYRDHFKKERPCAIVLASSQTGMVTVVPMTHSHPEIGEEDQSLRIPDDVCKAMGLDEAINYVRLSEINRCEWP
;
A
#
# COMPACT_ATOMS: atom_id res chain seq x y z
N MET A 1 11.60 4.51 19.14
CA MET A 1 10.39 3.67 19.08
C MET A 1 10.71 2.44 18.26
N LYS A 2 10.28 1.25 18.69
CA LYS A 2 10.43 0.03 17.90
C LYS A 2 9.36 0.03 16.81
N LEU A 3 9.74 -0.27 15.57
CA LEU A 3 8.77 -0.49 14.51
C LEU A 3 7.91 -1.72 14.85
N PRO A 4 6.62 -1.74 14.45
CA PRO A 4 5.82 -2.96 14.54
C PRO A 4 6.43 -4.05 13.66
N ASP A 5 6.09 -5.32 13.95
CA ASP A 5 6.49 -6.42 13.09
C ASP A 5 5.78 -6.29 11.72
N PRO A 6 6.49 -6.49 10.60
CA PRO A 6 5.91 -6.36 9.27
C PRO A 6 4.94 -7.51 9.03
N THR A 7 3.65 -7.21 9.03
CA THR A 7 2.58 -8.19 8.86
C THR A 7 1.70 -7.80 7.68
N SER A 8 1.15 -8.79 6.97
CA SER A 8 0.22 -8.52 5.88
C SER A 8 -1.00 -7.75 6.39
N GLY A 9 -1.39 -6.70 5.67
CA GLY A 9 -2.46 -5.77 6.08
C GLY A 9 -1.99 -4.59 6.93
N LEU A 10 -0.73 -4.58 7.41
CA LEU A 10 -0.17 -3.40 8.06
C LEU A 10 -0.03 -2.26 7.06
N VAL A 11 -0.65 -1.12 7.36
CA VAL A 11 -0.54 0.12 6.58
C VAL A 11 0.57 0.99 7.15
N ILE A 12 1.46 1.44 6.28
CA ILE A 12 2.64 2.24 6.61
C ILE A 12 2.69 3.51 5.76
N ARG A 13 3.36 4.54 6.26
CA ARG A 13 3.84 5.64 5.42
C ARG A 13 5.13 5.21 4.75
N PHE A 14 5.16 5.27 3.42
CA PHE A 14 6.29 4.76 2.64
C PHE A 14 6.60 5.70 1.47
N ASP A 15 7.89 5.86 1.18
CA ASP A 15 8.39 6.58 0.01
C ASP A 15 8.20 5.74 -1.26
N TYR A 16 6.95 5.69 -1.72
CA TYR A 16 6.55 4.93 -2.88
C TYR A 16 7.06 5.61 -4.18
N THR A 17 7.49 4.78 -5.13
CA THR A 17 7.93 5.21 -6.48
C THR A 17 7.05 4.49 -7.47
N TRP A 18 6.26 5.22 -8.27
CA TRP A 18 5.48 4.58 -9.33
C TRP A 18 6.40 4.14 -10.46
N TYR A 19 6.03 3.12 -11.22
CA TYR A 19 6.86 2.69 -12.35
C TYR A 19 7.04 3.81 -13.38
N ARG A 20 5.97 4.56 -13.64
CA ARG A 20 5.96 5.69 -14.58
C ARG A 20 6.57 6.97 -14.01
N ASP A 21 6.61 7.11 -12.68
CA ASP A 21 7.16 8.27 -12.01
C ASP A 21 8.56 7.96 -11.48
N HIS A 22 9.59 8.61 -12.00
CA HIS A 22 10.96 8.43 -11.50
C HIS A 22 11.24 9.15 -10.17
N PHE A 23 10.21 9.57 -9.42
CA PHE A 23 10.37 10.26 -8.13
C PHE A 23 9.64 9.53 -7.00
N LYS A 24 10.27 9.56 -5.82
CA LYS A 24 9.69 9.05 -4.57
C LYS A 24 8.70 10.06 -4.01
N LYS A 25 7.58 9.57 -3.50
CA LYS A 25 6.62 10.37 -2.74
C LYS A 25 6.07 9.57 -1.57
N GLU A 26 5.97 10.22 -0.42
CA GLU A 26 5.34 9.64 0.76
C GLU A 26 3.85 9.36 0.48
N ARG A 27 3.45 8.10 0.65
CA ARG A 27 2.08 7.62 0.46
C ARG A 27 1.75 6.54 1.47
N PRO A 28 0.46 6.37 1.84
CA PRO A 28 0.04 5.17 2.54
C PRO A 28 0.25 3.95 1.63
N CYS A 29 0.82 2.89 2.19
CA CYS A 29 1.04 1.62 1.51
C CYS A 29 0.68 0.47 2.45
N ALA A 30 0.06 -0.57 1.92
CA ALA A 30 -0.21 -1.79 2.68
C ALA A 30 0.86 -2.84 2.40
N ILE A 31 1.35 -3.50 3.45
CA ILE A 31 2.21 -4.69 3.30
C ILE A 31 1.32 -5.85 2.86
N VAL A 32 1.68 -6.49 1.74
CA VAL A 32 0.98 -7.69 1.26
C VAL A 32 1.77 -8.97 1.54
N LEU A 33 3.09 -8.85 1.64
CA LEU A 33 3.99 -9.96 1.95
C LEU A 33 5.15 -9.46 2.79
N ALA A 34 5.47 -10.18 3.86
CA ALA A 34 6.68 -9.99 4.66
C ALA A 34 7.44 -11.32 4.75
N SER A 35 8.71 -11.31 4.32
CA SER A 35 9.59 -12.47 4.37
C SER A 35 10.38 -12.46 5.68
N SER A 36 10.10 -13.42 6.56
CA SER A 36 10.86 -13.59 7.80
C SER A 36 12.29 -14.09 7.57
N GLN A 37 12.57 -14.70 6.42
CA GLN A 37 13.90 -15.21 6.09
C GLN A 37 14.84 -14.11 5.57
N THR A 38 14.30 -13.16 4.79
CA THR A 38 15.12 -12.13 4.13
C THR A 38 14.91 -10.73 4.70
N GLY A 39 13.87 -10.51 5.52
CA GLY A 39 13.48 -9.17 5.99
C GLY A 39 12.83 -8.31 4.91
N MET A 40 12.61 -8.84 3.71
CA MET A 40 12.00 -8.10 2.59
C MET A 40 10.49 -8.00 2.77
N VAL A 41 9.94 -6.82 2.53
CA VAL A 41 8.50 -6.57 2.45
C VAL A 41 8.12 -6.19 1.02
N THR A 42 6.94 -6.65 0.59
CA THR A 42 6.27 -6.17 -0.63
C THR A 42 5.10 -5.31 -0.22
N VAL A 43 5.02 -4.11 -0.79
CA VAL A 43 3.99 -3.13 -0.48
C VAL A 43 3.24 -2.73 -1.73
N VAL A 44 1.95 -2.45 -1.56
CA VAL A 44 1.06 -1.90 -2.58
C VAL A 44 0.64 -0.48 -2.17
N PRO A 45 0.58 0.46 -3.12
CA PRO A 45 0.22 1.83 -2.80
C PRO A 45 -1.30 1.96 -2.62
N MET A 46 -1.69 2.86 -1.72
CA MET A 46 -3.08 3.24 -1.52
C MET A 46 -3.35 4.64 -2.09
N THR A 47 -4.53 4.84 -2.66
CA THR A 47 -4.92 6.10 -3.31
C THR A 47 -6.41 6.38 -3.19
N HIS A 48 -6.77 7.65 -3.12
CA HIS A 48 -8.17 8.09 -3.24
C HIS A 48 -8.62 8.27 -4.69
N SER A 49 -7.69 8.30 -5.64
CA SER A 49 -8.03 8.43 -7.04
C SER A 49 -8.81 7.21 -7.51
N HIS A 50 -9.93 7.45 -8.20
CA HIS A 50 -10.60 6.40 -8.93
C HIS A 50 -9.66 5.75 -9.96
N PRO A 51 -9.83 4.45 -10.26
CA PRO A 51 -9.13 3.83 -11.39
C PRO A 51 -9.40 4.61 -12.68
N GLU A 52 -8.42 4.64 -13.57
CA GLU A 52 -8.64 5.07 -14.94
C GLU A 52 -9.54 4.07 -15.68
N ILE A 53 -10.17 4.51 -16.77
CA ILE A 53 -11.03 3.63 -17.59
C ILE A 53 -10.17 2.50 -18.14
N GLY A 54 -10.56 1.26 -17.86
CA GLY A 54 -9.82 0.05 -18.25
C GLY A 54 -8.82 -0.46 -17.21
N GLU A 55 -8.68 0.20 -16.05
CA GLU A 55 -7.85 -0.25 -14.91
C GLU A 55 -8.69 -0.65 -13.69
N GLU A 56 -10.00 -0.84 -13.86
CA GLU A 56 -10.91 -1.18 -12.76
C GLU A 56 -10.56 -2.52 -12.11
N ASP A 57 -10.10 -3.49 -12.89
CA ASP A 57 -9.64 -4.81 -12.42
C ASP A 57 -8.25 -4.76 -11.74
N GLN A 58 -7.49 -3.70 -11.99
CA GLN A 58 -6.19 -3.44 -11.36
C GLN A 58 -6.32 -2.62 -10.07
N SER A 59 -7.54 -2.32 -9.65
CA SER A 59 -7.81 -1.47 -8.50
C SER A 59 -8.81 -2.12 -7.55
N LEU A 60 -8.35 -2.48 -6.36
CA LEU A 60 -9.22 -3.02 -5.33
C LEU A 60 -9.73 -1.88 -4.44
N ARG A 61 -11.05 -1.63 -4.46
CA ARG A 61 -11.67 -0.75 -3.47
C ARG A 61 -11.57 -1.40 -2.09
N ILE A 62 -11.10 -0.64 -1.10
CA ILE A 62 -11.11 -1.07 0.30
C ILE A 62 -12.48 -0.78 0.89
N PRO A 63 -13.14 -1.77 1.52
CA PRO A 63 -14.40 -1.54 2.24
C PRO A 63 -14.26 -0.50 3.36
N ASP A 64 -15.30 0.31 3.57
CA ASP A 64 -15.25 1.46 4.49
C ASP A 64 -15.09 1.02 5.97
N ASP A 65 -15.58 -0.17 6.33
CA ASP A 65 -15.40 -0.78 7.65
C ASP A 65 -13.94 -1.20 7.89
N VAL A 66 -13.26 -1.72 6.86
CA VAL A 66 -11.82 -2.02 6.89
C VAL A 66 -11.01 -0.73 7.04
N CYS A 67 -11.36 0.33 6.30
CA CYS A 67 -10.72 1.65 6.44
C CYS A 67 -10.83 2.16 7.89
N LYS A 68 -12.03 2.11 8.47
CA LYS A 68 -12.27 2.51 9.86
C LYS A 68 -11.48 1.67 10.86
N ALA A 69 -11.44 0.35 10.68
CA ALA A 69 -10.67 -0.54 11.55
C ALA A 69 -9.15 -0.25 11.49
N MET A 70 -8.66 0.23 10.36
CA MET A 70 -7.26 0.62 10.14
C MET A 70 -6.95 2.07 10.52
N GLY A 71 -7.95 2.85 10.94
CA GLY A 71 -7.79 4.28 11.27
C GLY A 71 -7.53 5.18 10.05
N LEU A 72 -7.94 4.73 8.86
CA LEU A 72 -7.92 5.54 7.64
C LEU A 72 -9.09 6.54 7.62
N ASP A 73 -8.98 7.54 6.76
CA ASP A 73 -10.04 8.52 6.57
C ASP A 73 -11.31 7.91 5.92
N GLU A 74 -12.37 8.72 5.87
CA GLU A 74 -13.65 8.35 5.29
C GLU A 74 -13.71 8.51 3.77
N ALA A 75 -12.60 8.90 3.13
CA ALA A 75 -12.58 8.96 1.68
C ALA A 75 -12.54 7.55 1.08
N ILE A 76 -12.94 7.42 -0.18
CA ILE A 76 -12.81 6.16 -0.89
C ILE A 76 -11.31 5.85 -0.98
N ASN A 77 -10.94 4.64 -0.58
CA ASN A 77 -9.57 4.16 -0.64
C ASN A 77 -9.48 2.98 -1.62
N TYR A 78 -8.50 3.03 -2.50
CA TYR A 78 -8.15 1.96 -3.43
C TYR A 78 -6.74 1.48 -3.17
N VAL A 79 -6.53 0.18 -3.35
CA VAL A 79 -5.21 -0.42 -3.54
C VAL A 79 -4.97 -0.59 -5.03
N ARG A 80 -3.82 -0.13 -5.54
CA ARG A 80 -3.39 -0.47 -6.91
C ARG A 80 -2.66 -1.81 -6.92
N LEU A 81 -3.17 -2.75 -7.70
CA LEU A 81 -2.67 -4.12 -7.79
C LEU A 81 -1.64 -4.30 -8.92
N SER A 82 -1.62 -3.38 -9.88
CA SER A 82 -0.70 -3.41 -11.03
C SER A 82 0.71 -2.95 -10.71
N GLU A 83 0.92 -2.34 -9.54
CA GLU A 83 2.23 -1.88 -9.10
C GLU A 83 2.55 -2.31 -7.67
N ILE A 84 3.82 -2.68 -7.46
CA ILE A 84 4.36 -3.05 -6.16
C ILE A 84 5.75 -2.46 -5.98
N ASN A 85 6.09 -2.11 -4.74
CA ASN A 85 7.47 -1.88 -4.33
C ASN A 85 7.95 -2.99 -3.40
N ARG A 86 9.24 -3.29 -3.45
CA ARG A 86 9.91 -4.18 -2.51
C ARG A 86 11.07 -3.47 -1.84
N CYS A 87 11.18 -3.62 -0.53
CA CYS A 87 12.26 -3.05 0.25
C CYS A 87 12.57 -3.93 1.46
N GLU A 88 13.73 -3.71 2.07
CA GLU A 88 14.05 -4.27 3.38
C GLU A 88 13.26 -3.54 4.47
N TRP A 89 12.78 -4.28 5.46
CA TRP A 89 12.19 -3.71 6.66
C TRP A 89 13.31 -3.22 7.62
N PRO A 90 13.23 -1.99 8.16
CA PRO A 90 14.27 -1.42 9.01
C PRO A 90 14.29 -1.94 10.45
#